data_AF-A0A077Z4P0-F1
#
_entry.id   AF-A0A077Z4P0-F1
#
_cell.length_a   1.000
_cell.length_b   1.000
_cell.length_c   1.000
_cell.angle_alpha   90.00
_cell.angle_beta   90.00
_cell.angle_gamma   90.00
#
_symmetry.space_group_name_H-M   'P 1'
#
loop_
_entity.id
_entity.type
_entity.pdbx_description
1 polymer ?
#
loop_
_entity_poly.entity_id
_entity_poly.type
_entity_poly.pdbx_seq_one_letter_code
_entity_poly.pdbx_strand_id
1 'polypeptide(L)'
;MNSTAILSSSSEKLPPPARLAHPLEAMARLFMVNVGEFQILYKVLDTCRLATLGKAVFIVFELLVSLLLINMFIATMGRTYEAVNETQMEWKRQWAQVILMLEQSINPKQRLAALLKYSRPMGIDRKRRAFVVRMRILKPDENDNTAQTMFTVTANQNMEKKKDKYKKSLVKDIF
;
A
#
# COMPACT_ATOMS: atom_id res chain seq x y z
N MET A 1 -38.86 31.67 2.88
CA MET A 1 -38.54 31.56 1.44
C MET A 1 -37.11 31.07 1.32
N ASN A 2 -36.89 30.05 0.49
CA ASN A 2 -35.87 29.02 0.67
C ASN A 2 -34.41 29.49 0.47
N SER A 3 -33.52 28.90 1.27
CA SER A 3 -32.05 29.05 1.29
C SER A 3 -31.36 28.79 -0.07
N THR A 4 -32.09 28.27 -1.05
CA THR A 4 -31.59 27.99 -2.41
C THR A 4 -31.33 29.25 -3.23
N ALA A 5 -31.96 30.39 -2.91
CA ALA A 5 -31.74 31.64 -3.64
C ALA A 5 -30.37 32.29 -3.32
N ILE A 6 -29.86 32.12 -2.11
CA ILE A 6 -28.59 32.74 -1.67
C ILE A 6 -27.39 31.99 -2.27
N LEU A 7 -27.52 30.69 -2.51
CA LEU A 7 -26.48 29.89 -3.18
C LEU A 7 -26.45 30.14 -4.70
N SER A 8 -27.58 30.52 -5.32
CA SER A 8 -27.62 30.81 -6.75
C SER A 8 -26.95 32.14 -7.12
N SER A 9 -27.07 33.18 -6.29
CA SER A 9 -26.48 34.50 -6.61
C SER A 9 -24.96 34.57 -6.43
N SER A 10 -24.39 33.69 -5.59
CA SER A 10 -22.94 33.61 -5.39
C SER A 10 -22.24 32.76 -6.47
N SER A 11 -22.97 31.87 -7.14
CA SER A 11 -22.45 31.06 -8.24
C SER A 11 -22.29 31.84 -9.56
N GLU A 12 -22.88 33.03 -9.68
CA GLU A 12 -23.01 33.74 -10.97
C GLU A 12 -21.83 34.68 -11.30
N LYS A 13 -20.83 34.82 -10.41
CA LYS A 13 -19.70 35.75 -10.63
C LYS A 13 -18.33 35.13 -10.87
N LEU A 14 -18.24 33.82 -11.14
CA LEU A 14 -17.01 33.27 -11.71
C LEU A 14 -17.24 32.99 -13.19
N PRO A 15 -16.50 33.64 -14.12
CA PRO A 15 -16.58 33.30 -15.54
C PRO A 15 -16.34 31.80 -15.69
N PRO A 16 -17.08 31.10 -16.56
CA PRO A 16 -16.97 29.66 -16.68
C PRO A 16 -15.51 29.32 -16.96
N PRO A 17 -14.81 28.56 -16.10
CA PRO A 17 -13.46 28.12 -16.38
C PRO A 17 -13.56 27.18 -17.58
N ALA A 18 -13.43 27.75 -18.77
CA ALA A 18 -13.43 27.06 -20.03
C ALA A 18 -12.18 26.19 -20.09
N ARG A 19 -12.25 25.04 -19.42
CA ARG A 19 -11.31 23.92 -19.41
C ARG A 19 -9.91 24.34 -18.97
N LEU A 20 -9.39 23.73 -17.90
CA LEU A 20 -7.94 23.66 -17.68
C LEU A 20 -7.36 22.97 -18.93
N ALA A 21 -7.04 23.73 -19.98
CA ALA A 21 -6.85 23.19 -21.33
C ALA A 21 -5.69 22.20 -21.37
N HIS A 22 -4.69 22.43 -20.50
CA HIS A 22 -3.58 21.53 -20.27
C HIS A 22 -3.25 21.49 -18.77
N PRO A 23 -3.03 20.30 -18.18
CA PRO A 23 -2.69 20.16 -16.75
C PRO A 23 -1.43 20.96 -16.36
N LEU A 24 -0.49 21.13 -17.29
CA LEU A 24 0.71 21.93 -17.09
C LEU A 24 0.44 23.43 -16.92
N GLU A 25 -0.57 23.97 -17.61
CA GLU A 25 -0.96 25.38 -17.42
C GLU A 25 -1.52 25.59 -16.02
N ALA A 26 -2.31 24.64 -15.51
CA ALA A 26 -2.80 24.67 -14.14
C ALA A 26 -1.65 24.60 -13.12
N MET A 27 -0.68 23.72 -13.33
CA MET A 27 0.51 23.62 -12.48
C MET A 27 1.33 24.92 -12.50
N ALA A 28 1.55 25.51 -13.67
CA ALA A 28 2.27 26.77 -13.81
C ALA A 28 1.53 27.91 -13.08
N ARG A 29 0.20 27.97 -13.18
CA ARG A 29 -0.61 28.95 -12.44
C ARG A 29 -0.56 28.74 -10.94
N LEU A 30 -0.65 27.51 -10.44
CA LEU A 30 -0.48 27.20 -9.03
C LEU A 30 0.91 27.62 -8.53
N PHE A 31 1.96 27.34 -9.30
CA PHE A 31 3.31 27.78 -8.98
C PHE A 31 3.43 29.32 -8.95
N MET A 32 2.87 30.00 -9.94
CA MET A 32 2.85 31.47 -9.99
C MET A 32 2.09 32.09 -8.82
N VAL A 33 0.98 31.49 -8.38
CA VAL A 33 0.23 31.96 -7.20
C VAL A 33 1.08 31.83 -5.93
N ASN A 34 1.71 30.67 -5.72
CA ASN A 34 2.60 30.47 -4.57
C ASN A 34 3.79 31.45 -4.59
N VAL A 35 4.50 31.56 -5.74
CA VAL A 35 5.63 32.50 -5.88
C VAL A 35 5.18 33.96 -5.73
N GLY A 36 4.00 34.31 -6.27
CA GLY A 36 3.45 35.66 -6.21
C GLY A 36 3.14 36.12 -4.80
N GLU A 37 2.62 35.23 -3.95
CA GLU A 37 2.37 35.51 -2.54
C GLU A 37 3.66 35.88 -1.80
N PHE A 38 4.75 35.15 -2.03
CA PHE A 38 6.06 35.47 -1.48
C PHE A 38 6.57 36.85 -1.93
N GLN A 39 6.42 37.19 -3.23
CA GLN A 39 6.85 38.49 -3.76
C GLN A 39 6.12 39.68 -3.10
N ILE A 40 4.85 39.51 -2.76
CA ILE A 40 4.06 40.55 -2.06
C ILE A 40 4.61 40.75 -0.65
N LEU A 41 4.91 39.68 0.07
CA LEU A 41 5.51 39.75 1.41
C LEU A 41 6.87 40.44 1.39
N TYR A 42 7.73 40.14 0.41
CA TYR A 42 9.02 40.82 0.26
C TYR A 42 8.89 42.33 0.06
N LYS A 43 7.92 42.78 -0.74
CA LYS A 43 7.68 44.23 -0.97
C LYS A 43 7.20 44.94 0.31
N VAL A 44 6.33 44.29 1.08
CA VAL A 44 5.88 44.83 2.38
C VAL A 44 7.03 44.90 3.37
N LEU A 45 7.89 43.87 3.43
CA LEU A 45 9.06 43.84 4.31
C LEU A 45 10.09 44.94 3.98
N ASP A 46 10.25 45.29 2.71
CA ASP A 46 11.19 46.34 2.28
C ASP A 46 10.76 47.75 2.74
N THR A 47 9.46 47.93 2.97
CA THR A 47 8.91 49.19 3.51
C THR A 47 9.18 49.34 5.01
N CYS A 48 9.55 48.26 5.70
CA CYS A 48 9.81 48.26 7.14
C CYS A 48 11.24 48.71 7.46
N ARG A 49 11.39 49.45 8.57
CA ARG A 49 12.68 50.00 9.06
C ARG A 49 13.79 48.96 9.28
N LEU A 50 13.42 47.69 9.49
CA LEU A 50 14.31 46.54 9.69
C LEU A 50 14.24 45.55 8.52
N ALA A 51 14.18 46.05 7.28
CA ALA A 51 14.04 45.23 6.07
C ALA A 51 15.08 44.10 5.95
N THR A 52 16.35 44.37 6.29
CA THR A 52 17.43 43.37 6.21
C THR A 52 17.24 42.21 7.19
N LEU A 53 16.90 42.51 8.44
CA LEU A 53 16.62 41.51 9.46
C LEU A 53 15.36 40.69 9.11
N GLY A 54 14.32 41.37 8.62
CA GLY A 54 13.09 40.72 8.16
C GLY A 54 13.35 39.73 7.02
N LYS A 55 14.16 40.13 6.02
CA LYS A 55 14.55 39.25 4.90
C LYS A 55 15.31 38.02 5.39
N ALA A 56 16.22 38.16 6.36
CA ALA A 56 16.97 37.03 6.91
C ALA A 56 16.07 36.05 7.68
N VAL A 57 15.21 36.55 8.58
CA VAL A 57 14.27 35.72 9.34
C VAL A 57 13.27 35.02 8.41
N PHE A 58 12.82 35.70 7.36
CA PHE A 58 11.90 35.15 6.38
C PHE A 58 12.52 33.97 5.61
N ILE A 59 13.76 34.09 5.14
CA ILE A 59 14.46 33.00 4.46
C ILE A 59 14.65 31.80 5.39
N VAL A 60 15.04 32.03 6.65
CA VAL A 60 15.20 30.95 7.64
C VAL A 60 13.86 30.27 7.93
N PHE A 61 12.79 31.05 8.06
CA PHE A 61 11.44 30.52 8.24
C PHE A 61 11.01 29.65 7.05
N GLU A 62 11.21 30.12 5.82
CA GLU A 62 10.86 29.38 4.60
C GLU A 62 11.65 28.07 4.47
N LEU A 63 12.93 28.07 4.86
CA LEU A 63 13.75 26.86 4.93
C LEU A 63 13.22 25.87 5.99
N LEU A 64 12.83 26.34 7.16
CA LEU A 64 12.23 25.49 8.21
C LEU A 64 10.89 24.90 7.76
N VAL A 65 10.03 25.70 7.13
CA VAL A 65 8.76 25.24 6.55
C VAL A 65 9.00 24.19 5.47
N SER A 66 9.98 24.41 4.60
CA SER A 66 10.37 23.45 3.56
C SER A 66 10.85 22.12 4.15
N LEU A 67 11.66 22.15 5.22
CA LEU A 67 12.11 20.95 5.92
C LEU A 67 10.96 20.19 6.59
N LEU A 68 10.01 20.90 7.21
CA LEU A 68 8.80 20.30 7.80
C LEU A 68 7.92 19.64 6.73
N LEU A 69 7.76 20.29 5.58
CA LEU A 69 6.98 19.76 4.45
C LEU A 69 7.63 18.50 3.86
N ILE A 70 8.96 18.46 3.69
CA ILE A 70 9.66 17.27 3.20
C ILE A 70 9.45 16.10 4.18
N ASN A 71 9.50 16.35 5.49
CA ASN A 71 9.28 15.31 6.49
C ASN A 71 7.86 14.72 6.40
N MET A 72 6.84 15.56 6.25
CA MET A 72 5.45 15.11 6.03
C MET A 72 5.27 14.42 4.68
N PHE A 73 5.94 14.91 3.64
CA PHE A 73 5.89 14.34 2.30
C PHE A 73 6.43 12.91 2.29
N ILE A 74 7.60 12.67 2.90
CA ILE A 74 8.19 11.33 3.01
C ILE A 74 7.28 10.41 3.84
N ALA A 75 6.68 10.90 4.92
CA ALA A 75 5.77 10.09 5.75
C ALA A 75 4.54 9.59 4.97
N THR A 76 3.94 10.44 4.11
CA THR A 76 2.81 10.02 3.27
C THR A 76 3.23 9.00 2.21
N MET A 77 4.40 9.18 1.60
CA MET A 77 4.97 8.20 0.67
C MET A 77 5.27 6.86 1.36
N GLY A 78 5.83 6.89 2.58
CA GLY A 78 6.09 5.71 3.41
C GLY A 78 4.87 4.83 3.60
N ARG A 79 3.73 5.43 4.00
CA ARG A 79 2.45 4.69 4.13
C ARG A 79 1.99 4.07 2.82
N THR A 80 2.18 4.75 1.69
CA THR A 80 1.84 4.17 0.37
C THR A 80 2.78 3.04 -0.03
N TYR A 81 4.06 3.07 0.35
CA TYR A 81 4.98 1.95 0.12
C TYR A 81 4.58 0.71 0.93
N GLU A 82 4.19 0.87 2.18
CA GLU A 82 3.67 -0.21 3.01
C GLU A 82 2.35 -0.77 2.45
N ALA A 83 1.41 0.11 2.07
CA ALA A 83 0.13 -0.29 1.47
C ALA A 83 0.34 -1.06 0.16
N VAL A 84 1.31 -0.68 -0.69
CA VAL A 84 1.62 -1.43 -1.91
C VAL A 84 2.15 -2.83 -1.59
N ASN A 85 2.93 -3.02 -0.52
CA ASN A 85 3.38 -4.35 -0.11
C ASN A 85 2.20 -5.23 0.34
N GLU A 86 1.25 -4.68 1.11
CA GLU A 86 0.03 -5.42 1.49
C GLU A 86 -0.83 -5.77 0.26
N THR A 87 -0.90 -4.87 -0.73
CA THR A 87 -1.66 -5.13 -1.96
C THR A 87 -1.09 -6.28 -2.78
N GLN A 88 0.18 -6.67 -2.63
CA GLN A 88 0.71 -7.88 -3.30
C GLN A 88 0.00 -9.15 -2.81
N MET A 89 -0.39 -9.19 -1.53
CA MET A 89 -1.17 -10.30 -0.99
C MET A 89 -2.62 -10.24 -1.49
N GLU A 90 -3.18 -9.04 -1.58
CA GLU A 90 -4.53 -8.81 -2.10
C GLU A 90 -4.62 -9.14 -3.60
N TRP A 91 -3.64 -8.76 -4.41
CA TRP A 91 -3.52 -9.14 -5.81
C TRP A 91 -3.44 -10.66 -5.97
N LYS A 92 -2.60 -11.33 -5.17
CA LYS A 92 -2.54 -12.81 -5.14
C LYS A 92 -3.87 -13.42 -4.74
N ARG A 93 -4.57 -12.82 -3.76
CA ARG A 93 -5.90 -13.25 -3.31
C ARG A 93 -6.93 -13.12 -4.43
N GLN A 94 -6.95 -11.99 -5.12
CA GLN A 94 -7.85 -11.74 -6.25
C GLN A 94 -7.56 -12.69 -7.41
N TRP A 95 -6.29 -12.92 -7.73
CA TRP A 95 -5.90 -13.84 -8.79
C TRP A 95 -6.26 -15.30 -8.45
N ALA A 96 -6.07 -15.73 -7.20
CA ALA A 96 -6.51 -17.04 -6.73
C ALA A 96 -8.04 -17.20 -6.82
N GLN A 97 -8.81 -16.15 -6.51
CA GLN A 97 -10.27 -16.15 -6.66
C GLN A 97 -10.68 -16.30 -8.13
N VAL A 98 -10.03 -15.60 -9.06
CA VAL A 98 -10.28 -15.74 -10.50
C VAL A 98 -9.98 -17.16 -10.98
N ILE A 99 -8.87 -17.76 -10.55
CA ILE A 99 -8.52 -19.15 -10.90
C ILE A 99 -9.53 -20.14 -10.34
N LEU A 100 -9.97 -19.95 -9.09
CA LEU A 100 -10.96 -20.84 -8.47
C LEU A 100 -12.30 -20.78 -9.21
N MET A 101 -12.74 -19.57 -9.58
CA MET A 101 -13.94 -19.37 -10.39
C MET A 101 -13.81 -20.04 -11.76
N LEU A 102 -12.64 -19.92 -12.39
CA LEU A 102 -12.34 -20.59 -13.66
C LEU A 102 -12.36 -22.12 -13.51
N GLU A 103 -11.74 -22.68 -12.46
CA GLU A 103 -11.71 -24.12 -12.20
C GLU A 103 -13.11 -24.67 -11.92
N GLN A 104 -13.95 -23.90 -11.24
CA GLN A 104 -15.34 -24.28 -10.94
C GLN A 104 -16.25 -24.24 -12.18
N SER A 105 -15.91 -23.44 -13.20
CA SER A 105 -16.66 -23.38 -14.46
C SER A 105 -16.50 -24.63 -15.34
N ILE A 106 -15.51 -25.48 -15.03
CA ILE A 106 -15.20 -26.71 -15.79
C ILE A 106 -16.01 -27.90 -15.26
N ASN A 107 -16.40 -28.81 -16.17
CA ASN A 107 -17.09 -30.05 -15.83
C ASN A 107 -16.38 -30.85 -14.71
N PRO A 108 -17.12 -31.43 -13.74
CA PRO A 108 -16.53 -32.03 -12.54
C PRO A 108 -15.57 -33.19 -12.82
N LYS A 109 -15.81 -33.97 -13.88
CA LYS A 109 -14.92 -35.07 -14.32
C LYS A 109 -13.57 -34.54 -14.81
N GLN A 110 -13.57 -33.46 -15.60
CA GLN A 110 -12.35 -32.83 -16.11
C GLN A 110 -11.58 -32.12 -15.00
N ARG A 111 -12.30 -31.45 -14.09
CA ARG A 111 -11.71 -30.85 -12.88
C ARG A 111 -10.98 -31.88 -12.03
N LEU A 112 -11.59 -33.06 -11.81
CA LEU A 112 -10.93 -34.16 -11.11
C LEU A 112 -9.67 -34.62 -11.85
N ALA A 113 -9.73 -34.80 -13.18
CA ALA A 113 -8.57 -35.18 -13.98
C ALA A 113 -7.44 -34.13 -13.88
N ALA A 114 -7.78 -32.83 -13.92
CA ALA A 114 -6.82 -31.75 -13.70
C ALA A 114 -6.20 -31.82 -12.30
N LEU A 115 -7.01 -32.02 -11.25
CA LEU A 115 -6.55 -32.23 -9.87
C LEU A 115 -5.57 -33.40 -9.74
N LEU A 116 -5.84 -34.51 -10.42
CA LEU A 116 -4.95 -35.67 -10.41
C LEU A 116 -3.62 -35.41 -11.14
N LYS A 117 -3.58 -34.46 -12.09
CA LYS A 117 -2.37 -34.08 -12.82
C LYS A 117 -1.39 -33.27 -11.96
N TYR A 118 -1.88 -32.37 -11.11
CA TYR A 118 -1.03 -31.52 -10.26
C TYR A 118 -0.82 -32.05 -8.83
N SER A 119 -1.59 -33.03 -8.38
CA SER A 119 -1.41 -33.68 -7.07
C SER A 119 -0.51 -34.92 -7.16
N ARG A 120 0.30 -35.15 -6.12
CA ARG A 120 1.16 -36.34 -6.02
C ARG A 120 0.58 -37.35 -5.01
N PRO A 121 0.62 -38.66 -5.28
CA PRO A 121 0.23 -39.67 -4.28
C PRO A 121 1.21 -39.63 -3.10
N MET A 122 0.68 -39.83 -1.89
CA MET A 122 1.43 -39.77 -0.64
C MET A 122 1.64 -41.19 -0.10
N GLY A 123 2.91 -41.59 0.05
CA GLY A 123 3.27 -42.90 0.60
C GLY A 123 2.89 -44.08 -0.31
N ILE A 124 2.62 -45.23 0.30
CA ILE A 124 2.24 -46.49 -0.38
C ILE A 124 0.80 -46.41 -0.92
N ASP A 125 -0.08 -45.71 -0.21
CA ASP A 125 -1.49 -45.60 -0.56
C ASP A 125 -1.74 -44.56 -1.67
N ARG A 126 -1.99 -45.03 -2.90
CA ARG A 126 -2.33 -44.17 -4.05
C ARG A 126 -3.62 -43.34 -3.88
N LYS A 127 -4.42 -43.63 -2.84
CA LYS A 127 -5.65 -42.90 -2.50
C LYS A 127 -5.37 -41.56 -1.82
N ARG A 128 -4.30 -41.45 -1.01
CA ARG A 128 -3.92 -40.20 -0.34
C ARG A 128 -3.08 -39.37 -1.30
N ARG A 129 -3.44 -38.10 -1.49
CA ARG A 129 -2.75 -37.19 -2.42
C ARG A 129 -2.41 -35.88 -1.72
N ALA A 130 -1.28 -35.29 -2.10
CA ALA A 130 -0.77 -34.06 -1.53
C ALA A 130 -0.30 -33.10 -2.63
N PHE A 131 -0.39 -31.80 -2.34
CA PHE A 131 0.21 -30.74 -3.12
C PHE A 131 1.59 -30.40 -2.55
N VAL A 132 2.65 -30.57 -3.36
CA VAL A 132 4.02 -30.35 -2.92
C VAL A 132 4.40 -28.89 -3.13
N VAL A 133 4.48 -28.12 -2.03
CA VAL A 133 4.96 -26.74 -2.04
C VAL A 133 6.46 -26.74 -1.82
N ARG A 134 7.24 -26.25 -2.79
CA ARG A 134 8.66 -25.96 -2.61
C ARG A 134 8.81 -24.53 -2.12
N MET A 135 9.18 -24.35 -0.86
CA MET A 135 9.55 -23.04 -0.35
C MET A 135 10.93 -22.69 -0.88
N ARG A 136 11.05 -21.58 -1.60
CA ARG A 136 12.36 -20.97 -1.86
C ARG A 136 12.72 -20.22 -0.60
N ILE A 137 13.66 -20.75 0.17
CA ILE A 137 14.35 -19.95 1.16
C ILE A 137 15.20 -18.98 0.34
N LEU A 138 14.80 -17.71 0.29
CA LEU A 138 15.65 -16.64 -0.22
C LEU A 138 16.96 -16.74 0.57
N LYS A 139 18.10 -16.78 -0.12
CA LYS A 139 19.39 -16.70 0.56
C LYS A 139 19.34 -15.47 1.46
N PRO A 140 19.77 -15.56 2.73
CA PRO A 140 19.78 -14.41 3.63
C PRO A 140 20.66 -13.33 3.03
N ASP A 141 20.05 -12.28 2.50
CA ASP A 141 20.69 -10.98 2.59
C ASP A 141 20.74 -10.66 4.10
N GLU A 142 21.92 -10.28 4.56
CA GLU A 142 22.38 -10.26 5.96
C GLU A 142 21.45 -9.53 6.95
N ASN A 143 20.50 -8.71 6.45
CA ASN A 143 19.57 -7.92 7.26
C ASN A 143 18.21 -8.56 7.56
N ASP A 144 17.80 -9.66 6.89
CA ASP A 144 16.46 -10.25 7.07
C ASP A 144 16.43 -11.48 8.00
N ASN A 145 17.43 -11.59 8.88
CA ASN A 145 17.49 -12.62 9.93
C ASN A 145 16.22 -12.65 10.77
N THR A 146 15.55 -11.51 11.00
CA THR A 146 14.32 -11.44 11.80
C THR A 146 13.15 -12.12 11.11
N ALA A 147 12.98 -11.92 9.80
CA ALA A 147 11.90 -12.55 9.03
C ALA A 147 12.11 -14.06 8.90
N GLN A 148 13.36 -14.51 8.68
CA GLN A 148 13.69 -15.94 8.65
C GLN A 148 13.55 -16.59 10.03
N THR A 149 13.97 -15.92 11.10
CA THR A 149 13.81 -16.40 12.47
C THR A 149 12.32 -16.51 12.81
N MET A 150 11.51 -15.49 12.54
CA MET A 150 10.05 -15.56 12.76
C MET A 150 9.39 -16.67 11.94
N PHE A 151 9.79 -16.86 10.68
CA PHE A 151 9.22 -17.89 9.81
C PHE A 151 9.63 -19.31 10.25
N THR A 152 10.92 -19.54 10.55
CA THR A 152 11.41 -20.83 11.06
C THR A 152 10.80 -21.15 12.41
N VAL A 153 10.66 -20.17 13.29
CA VAL A 153 9.92 -20.31 14.57
C VAL A 153 8.47 -20.68 14.31
N THR A 154 7.78 -19.99 13.39
CA THR A 154 6.36 -20.29 13.08
C THR A 154 6.21 -21.68 12.45
N ALA A 155 7.12 -22.09 11.57
CA ALA A 155 7.14 -23.41 10.97
C ALA A 155 7.40 -24.50 12.02
N ASN A 156 8.36 -24.28 12.93
CA ASN A 156 8.67 -25.20 14.03
C ASN A 156 7.50 -25.30 15.02
N GLN A 157 6.89 -24.17 15.41
CA GLN A 157 5.70 -24.16 16.27
C GLN A 157 4.53 -24.92 15.62
N ASN A 158 4.31 -24.75 14.32
CA ASN A 158 3.28 -25.49 13.60
C ASN A 158 3.60 -27.00 13.51
N MET A 159 4.88 -27.37 13.41
CA MET A 159 5.33 -28.76 13.46
C MET A 159 5.17 -29.37 14.86
N GLU A 160 5.49 -28.62 15.92
CA GLU A 160 5.29 -29.04 17.32
C GLU A 160 3.81 -29.24 17.63
N LYS A 161 2.94 -28.30 17.24
CA LYS A 161 1.48 -28.45 17.37
C LYS A 161 0.96 -29.71 16.65
N LYS A 162 1.53 -30.03 15.47
CA LYS A 162 1.19 -31.27 14.74
C LYS A 162 1.68 -32.52 15.48
N LYS A 163 2.91 -32.51 16.03
CA LYS A 163 3.46 -33.62 16.82
C LYS A 163 2.65 -33.84 18.10
N ASP A 164 2.28 -32.78 18.80
CA ASP A 164 1.46 -32.85 20.01
C ASP A 164 0.06 -33.40 19.72
N LYS A 165 -0.55 -32.94 18.62
CA LYS A 165 -1.85 -33.47 18.19
C LYS A 165 -1.78 -34.96 17.84
N TYR A 166 -0.68 -35.39 17.20
CA TYR A 166 -0.44 -36.80 16.89
C TYR A 166 -0.21 -37.63 18.16
N LYS A 167 0.62 -37.16 19.10
CA LYS A 167 0.86 -37.82 20.40
C LYS A 167 -0.43 -37.96 21.20
N LYS A 168 -1.27 -36.91 21.25
CA LYS A 168 -2.58 -36.96 21.91
C LYS A 168 -3.53 -37.97 21.25
N SER A 169 -3.51 -38.08 19.92
CA SER A 169 -4.27 -39.12 19.20
C SER A 169 -3.78 -40.51 19.57
N LEU A 170 -2.46 -40.73 19.57
CA LEU A 170 -1.85 -42.03 19.82
C LEU A 170 -2.08 -42.50 21.26
N VAL A 171 -2.01 -41.59 22.24
CA VAL A 171 -2.35 -41.90 23.64
C VAL A 171 -3.83 -42.27 23.78
N LYS A 172 -4.73 -41.60 23.04
CA LYS A 172 -6.17 -41.91 23.05
C LYS A 172 -6.50 -43.25 22.37
N ASP A 173 -5.65 -43.73 21.46
CA ASP A 173 -5.85 -45.03 20.82
C ASP A 173 -5.25 -46.20 21.66
N ILE A 174 -4.41 -45.89 22.66
CA ILE A 174 -3.79 -46.88 23.56
C ILE A 174 -4.62 -47.12 24.84
N PHE A 175 -5.40 -46.14 25.30
CA PHE A 175 -6.28 -46.22 26.48
C PHE A 175 -7.75 -46.14 26.09
#